data_AF-A0A2M7G0G9-F1
#
_entry.id   AF-A0A2M7G0G9-F1
#
_cell.length_a   1.000
_cell.length_b   1.000
_cell.length_c   1.000
_cell.angle_alpha   90.00
_cell.angle_beta   90.00
_cell.angle_gamma   90.00
#
_symmetry.space_group_name_H-M   'P 1'
#
loop_
_entity.id
_entity.type
_entity.pdbx_description
1 polymer ?
#
loop_
_entity_poly.entity_id
_entity_poly.type
_entity_poly.pdbx_seq_one_letter_code
_entity_poly.pdbx_strand_id
1 'polypeptide(L)'
;MSALRVSLIKVLEHYLTPQQYKRYVKERKTQLVSTQQSYNAALRDLSIRDTEAAIFNLINVFENEPRHLPGLHLARTMLFGLNKLFHEAGGDLQRSKYPNINSWRQKMEKQIQELEQEEQRLRNEISQTETKRGMFEGIFGGSKRQQKIAQLKQRLQEVLNDLAQLQKKRTQAIKLVQIQEYANVVSLVLEVCMFPARYSWLAADEQKQNNDPKYQTQTWYG
;
A
#
# COMPACT_ATOMS: atom_id res chain seq x y z
N MET A 1 4.76 39.57 -8.07
CA MET A 1 4.95 38.29 -8.77
C MET A 1 3.94 37.30 -8.21
N SER A 2 2.94 36.86 -8.98
CA SER A 2 2.05 35.80 -8.48
C SER A 2 2.87 34.52 -8.36
N ALA A 3 2.99 34.00 -7.14
CA ALA A 3 3.62 32.71 -6.93
C ALA A 3 2.79 31.67 -7.69
N LEU A 4 3.44 30.89 -8.54
CA LEU A 4 2.83 29.81 -9.29
C LEU A 4 2.21 28.82 -8.29
N ARG A 5 0.89 28.89 -8.10
CA ARG A 5 0.17 28.05 -7.13
C ARG A 5 -0.23 26.77 -7.84
N VAL A 6 0.49 25.69 -7.56
CA VAL A 6 0.10 24.34 -7.97
C VAL A 6 -0.75 23.75 -6.84
N SER A 7 -1.94 23.24 -7.16
CA SER A 7 -2.77 22.52 -6.19
C SER A 7 -2.12 21.18 -5.87
N LEU A 8 -1.90 20.92 -4.57
CA LEU A 8 -1.29 19.67 -4.13
C LEU A 8 -2.21 18.50 -4.46
N ILE A 9 -3.52 18.66 -4.27
CA ILE A 9 -4.52 17.64 -4.60
C ILE A 9 -4.38 17.13 -6.04
N LYS A 10 -4.16 18.01 -7.02
CA LYS A 10 -4.00 17.59 -8.42
C LYS A 10 -2.72 16.81 -8.67
N VAL A 11 -1.61 17.24 -8.04
CA VAL A 11 -0.37 16.49 -8.13
C VAL A 11 -0.55 15.10 -7.54
N LEU A 12 -1.25 15.01 -6.40
CA LEU A 12 -1.56 13.72 -5.78
C LEU A 12 -2.47 12.87 -6.68
N GLU A 13 -3.46 13.46 -7.35
CA GLU A 13 -4.32 12.74 -8.31
C GLU A 13 -3.52 12.18 -9.49
N HIS A 14 -2.53 12.92 -9.97
CA HIS A 14 -1.70 12.50 -11.11
C HIS A 14 -0.70 11.39 -10.75
N TYR A 15 -0.05 11.48 -9.59
CA TYR A 15 1.06 10.58 -9.23
C TYR A 15 0.67 9.40 -8.32
N LEU A 16 -0.46 9.49 -7.61
CA LEU A 16 -0.92 8.38 -6.76
C LEU A 16 -1.83 7.43 -7.55
N THR A 17 -1.80 6.15 -7.17
CA THR A 17 -2.81 5.21 -7.68
C THR A 17 -4.21 5.63 -7.23
N PRO A 18 -5.28 5.26 -7.95
CA PRO A 18 -6.65 5.62 -7.56
C PRO A 18 -7.02 5.19 -6.14
N GLN A 19 -6.50 4.05 -5.67
CA GLN A 19 -6.71 3.56 -4.30
C GLN A 19 -6.01 4.44 -3.26
N GLN A 20 -4.75 4.81 -3.51
CA GLN A 20 -4.00 5.71 -2.63
C GLN A 20 -4.63 7.10 -2.58
N TYR A 21 -4.97 7.66 -3.75
CA TYR A 21 -5.63 8.97 -3.82
C TYR A 21 -6.95 8.96 -3.04
N LYS A 22 -7.75 7.90 -3.17
CA LYS A 22 -9.00 7.76 -2.40
C LYS A 22 -8.76 7.76 -0.88
N ARG A 23 -7.74 7.01 -0.45
CA ARG A 23 -7.32 6.87 0.96
C ARG A 23 -6.86 8.19 1.58
N TYR A 24 -6.02 8.95 0.87
CA TYR A 24 -5.40 10.16 1.41
C TYR A 24 -6.12 11.47 1.08
N VAL A 25 -7.08 11.47 0.15
CA VAL A 25 -7.74 12.71 -0.33
C VAL A 25 -9.27 12.59 -0.40
N LYS A 26 -9.81 11.52 -1.00
CA LYS A 26 -11.21 11.51 -1.46
C LYS A 26 -12.28 11.09 -0.42
N GLU A 27 -11.91 10.44 0.68
CA GLU A 27 -12.89 9.80 1.58
C GLU A 27 -13.37 10.62 2.78
N ARG A 28 -12.79 11.78 3.07
CA ARG A 28 -13.17 12.58 4.25
C ARG A 28 -13.66 13.94 3.78
N LYS A 29 -14.99 14.14 3.78
CA LYS A 29 -15.65 15.42 3.50
C LYS A 29 -14.88 16.54 4.21
N THR A 30 -14.27 17.42 3.43
CA THR A 30 -13.60 18.62 3.89
C THR A 30 -14.65 19.53 4.52
N GLN A 31 -14.90 19.33 5.82
CA GLN A 31 -15.32 20.46 6.64
C GLN A 31 -14.24 21.53 6.49
N LEU A 32 -14.63 22.80 6.46
CA LEU A 32 -13.69 23.92 6.48
C LEU A 32 -12.95 23.92 7.83
N VAL A 33 -11.93 23.08 7.92
CA VAL A 33 -11.07 22.90 9.09
C VAL A 33 -9.90 23.85 8.93
N SER A 34 -9.55 24.58 9.98
CA SER A 34 -8.42 25.51 9.92
C SER A 34 -7.09 24.76 9.79
N THR A 35 -6.08 25.37 9.18
CA THR A 35 -4.73 24.79 9.06
C THR A 35 -4.20 24.30 10.41
N GLN A 36 -4.40 25.08 11.47
CA GLN A 36 -3.97 24.72 12.82
C GLN A 36 -4.71 23.48 13.37
N GLN A 37 -6.01 23.37 13.11
CA GLN A 37 -6.79 22.19 13.52
C GLN A 37 -6.31 20.92 12.80
N SER A 38 -6.06 20.99 11.49
CA SER A 38 -5.48 19.88 10.73
C SER A 38 -4.08 19.52 11.22
N TYR A 39 -3.23 20.50 11.52
CA TYR A 39 -1.90 20.25 12.08
C TYR A 39 -1.97 19.55 13.45
N ASN A 40 -2.82 20.03 14.36
CA ASN A 40 -3.01 19.41 15.67
C ASN A 40 -3.59 17.99 15.55
N ALA A 41 -4.48 17.76 14.59
CA ALA A 41 -5.00 16.43 14.30
C ALA A 41 -3.89 15.49 13.80
N ALA A 42 -3.00 15.95 12.92
CA ALA A 42 -1.85 15.17 12.49
C ALA A 42 -0.93 14.78 13.65
N LEU A 43 -0.64 15.70 14.57
CA LEU A 43 0.14 15.40 15.78
C LEU A 43 -0.54 14.34 16.67
N ARG A 44 -1.85 14.47 16.88
CA ARG A 44 -2.64 13.50 17.65
C ARG A 44 -2.62 12.13 16.99
N ASP A 45 -2.80 12.07 15.68
CA ASP A 45 -2.84 10.81 14.95
C ASP A 45 -1.47 10.10 15.00
N LEU A 46 -0.37 10.86 14.93
CA LEU A 46 0.98 10.32 15.17
C LEU A 46 1.19 9.80 16.59
N SER A 47 0.64 10.45 17.62
CA SER A 47 0.79 10.00 19.00
C SER A 47 0.09 8.66 19.26
N ILE A 48 -1.01 8.39 18.57
CA ILE A 48 -1.72 7.10 18.60
C ILE A 48 -1.23 6.11 17.53
N ARG A 49 -0.13 6.43 16.82
CA ARG A 49 0.50 5.61 15.78
C ARG A 49 -0.37 5.40 14.52
N ASP A 50 -1.32 6.28 14.25
CA ASP A 50 -2.08 6.31 12.99
C ASP A 50 -1.36 7.19 11.96
N THR A 51 -0.43 6.59 11.24
CA THR A 51 0.38 7.30 10.22
C THR A 51 -0.46 7.72 9.00
N GLU A 52 -1.47 6.94 8.64
CA GLU A 52 -2.31 7.22 7.47
C GLU A 52 -3.17 8.46 7.69
N ALA A 53 -3.83 8.55 8.85
CA ALA A 53 -4.61 9.73 9.22
C ALA A 53 -3.72 10.97 9.40
N ALA A 54 -2.50 10.80 9.92
CA ALA A 54 -1.53 11.89 10.01
C ALA A 54 -1.13 12.45 8.64
N ILE A 55 -0.88 11.58 7.66
CA ILE A 55 -0.59 12.00 6.27
C ILE A 55 -1.77 12.76 5.68
N PHE A 56 -2.98 12.22 5.82
CA PHE A 56 -4.22 12.89 5.39
C PHE A 56 -4.33 14.31 5.96
N ASN A 57 -4.13 14.47 7.27
CA ASN A 57 -4.23 15.76 7.93
C ASN A 57 -3.11 16.73 7.50
N LEU A 58 -1.91 16.23 7.26
CA LEU A 58 -0.81 17.03 6.69
C LEU A 58 -1.12 17.50 5.26
N ILE A 59 -1.75 16.67 4.42
CA ILE A 59 -2.17 17.10 3.08
C ILE A 59 -3.14 18.28 3.18
N ASN A 60 -4.09 18.25 4.11
CA ASN A 60 -5.01 19.38 4.34
C ASN A 60 -4.30 20.65 4.83
N VAL A 61 -3.29 20.50 5.69
CA VAL A 61 -2.43 21.63 6.10
C VAL A 61 -1.80 22.28 4.87
N PHE A 62 -1.22 21.49 3.98
CA PHE A 62 -0.45 22.00 2.85
C PHE A 62 -1.29 22.44 1.64
N GLU A 63 -2.49 21.91 1.43
CA GLU A 63 -3.40 22.42 0.41
C GLU A 63 -3.85 23.86 0.75
N ASN A 64 -4.09 24.12 2.03
CA ASN A 64 -4.46 25.44 2.55
C ASN A 64 -3.25 26.37 2.66
N GLU A 65 -2.15 25.87 3.21
CA GLU A 65 -0.93 26.64 3.48
C GLU A 65 0.34 25.83 3.11
N PRO A 66 0.77 25.85 1.84
CA PRO A 66 1.91 25.04 1.36
C PRO A 66 3.24 25.32 2.07
N ARG A 67 3.39 26.51 2.65
CA ARG A 67 4.61 26.95 3.36
C ARG A 67 4.46 26.94 4.87
N HIS A 68 3.48 26.22 5.42
CA HIS A 68 3.27 26.08 6.85
C HIS A 68 4.49 25.41 7.52
N LEU A 69 5.34 26.21 8.18
CA LEU A 69 6.64 25.76 8.70
C LEU A 69 6.55 24.61 9.71
N PRO A 70 5.62 24.62 10.69
CA PRO A 70 5.47 23.49 11.61
C PRO A 70 5.07 22.20 10.88
N GLY A 71 4.20 22.33 9.88
CA GLY A 71 3.78 21.21 9.03
C GLY A 71 4.96 20.63 8.26
N LEU A 72 5.77 21.48 7.61
CA LEU A 72 6.95 21.06 6.86
C LEU A 72 7.97 20.34 7.77
N HIS A 73 8.19 20.86 8.97
CA HIS A 73 9.05 20.22 9.96
C HIS A 73 8.50 18.84 10.35
N LEU A 74 7.21 18.75 10.67
CA LEU A 74 6.56 17.49 11.03
C LEU A 74 6.65 16.46 9.91
N ALA A 75 6.33 16.84 8.67
CA ALA A 75 6.42 15.97 7.50
C ALA A 75 7.85 15.48 7.26
N ARG A 76 8.87 16.34 7.41
CA ARG A 76 10.29 15.95 7.32
C ARG A 76 10.68 14.95 8.41
N THR A 77 10.29 15.20 9.65
CA THR A 77 10.56 14.29 10.78
C THR A 77 9.85 12.95 10.59
N MET A 78 8.63 12.96 10.07
CA MET A 78 7.88 11.76 9.74
C MET A 78 8.56 10.95 8.63
N LEU A 79 9.03 11.62 7.56
CA LEU A 79 9.78 10.96 6.49
C LEU A 79 11.08 10.31 7.01
N PHE A 80 11.81 11.00 7.89
CA PHE A 80 12.98 10.44 8.55
C PHE A 80 12.64 9.21 9.40
N GLY A 81 11.58 9.29 10.20
CA GLY A 81 11.09 8.17 11.02
C GLY A 81 10.67 6.97 10.17
N LEU A 82 9.96 7.20 9.07
CA LEU A 82 9.54 6.14 8.13
C LEU A 82 10.75 5.46 7.47
N ASN A 83 11.75 6.22 7.03
CA ASN A 83 12.97 5.64 6.50
C ASN A 83 13.71 4.81 7.55
N LYS A 84 13.82 5.31 8.79
CA LYS A 84 14.41 4.54 9.90
C LYS A 84 13.65 3.23 10.15
N LEU A 85 12.32 3.26 10.23
CA LEU A 85 11.48 2.06 10.39
C LEU A 85 11.64 1.08 9.23
N PHE A 86 11.80 1.59 8.02
CA PHE A 86 12.06 0.80 6.84
C PHE A 86 13.39 0.04 6.94
N HIS A 87 14.45 0.73 7.34
CA HIS A 87 15.77 0.14 7.58
C HIS A 87 15.73 -0.91 8.70
N GLU A 88 15.13 -0.59 9.85
CA GLU A 88 15.01 -1.50 11.00
C GLU A 88 14.18 -2.75 10.68
N ALA A 89 13.19 -2.64 9.78
CA ALA A 89 12.40 -3.78 9.31
C ALA A 89 13.12 -4.65 8.26
N GLY A 90 14.39 -4.35 7.94
CA GLY A 90 15.21 -5.08 6.97
C GLY A 90 14.95 -4.67 5.53
N GLY A 91 14.40 -3.48 5.29
CA GLY A 91 14.02 -3.01 3.96
C GLY A 91 15.18 -2.91 2.96
N ASP A 92 16.37 -2.51 3.40
CA ASP A 92 17.55 -2.43 2.52
C ASP A 92 17.99 -3.79 2.00
N LEU A 93 17.98 -4.80 2.86
CA LEU A 93 18.30 -6.17 2.49
C LEU A 93 17.32 -6.70 1.43
N GLN A 94 16.07 -6.23 1.46
CA GLN A 94 15.07 -6.62 0.47
C GLN A 94 15.20 -5.80 -0.81
N ARG A 95 15.53 -4.51 -0.74
CA ARG A 95 15.81 -3.68 -1.93
C ARG A 95 17.03 -4.17 -2.72
N SER A 96 18.04 -4.74 -2.07
CA SER A 96 19.19 -5.33 -2.77
C SER A 96 18.85 -6.64 -3.49
N LYS A 97 17.84 -7.37 -2.99
CA LYS A 97 17.41 -8.67 -3.55
C LYS A 97 16.30 -8.54 -4.60
N TYR A 98 15.50 -7.48 -4.51
CA TYR A 98 14.34 -7.28 -5.36
C TYR A 98 14.34 -5.86 -5.92
N PRO A 99 14.16 -5.69 -7.25
CA PRO A 99 14.11 -4.36 -7.88
C PRO A 99 13.04 -3.45 -7.28
N ASN A 100 11.94 -4.04 -6.81
CA ASN A 100 10.86 -3.36 -6.10
C ASN A 100 10.28 -4.29 -5.03
N ILE A 101 10.01 -3.77 -3.84
CA ILE A 101 9.41 -4.52 -2.72
C ILE A 101 8.03 -5.08 -3.09
N ASN A 102 7.29 -4.40 -3.97
CA ASN A 102 6.03 -4.93 -4.51
C ASN A 102 6.25 -6.23 -5.28
N SER A 103 7.37 -6.38 -6.00
CA SER A 103 7.70 -7.64 -6.69
C SER A 103 7.95 -8.78 -5.69
N TRP A 104 8.55 -8.46 -4.54
CA TRP A 104 8.74 -9.43 -3.46
C TRP A 104 7.40 -9.86 -2.85
N ARG A 105 6.50 -8.91 -2.60
CA ARG A 105 5.13 -9.19 -2.13
C ARG A 105 4.38 -10.11 -3.10
N GLN A 106 4.39 -9.79 -4.39
CA GLN A 106 3.73 -10.58 -5.43
C GLN A 106 4.31 -11.99 -5.54
N LYS A 107 5.65 -12.13 -5.46
CA LYS A 107 6.30 -13.44 -5.45
C LYS A 107 5.85 -14.29 -4.25
N MET A 108 5.75 -13.68 -3.06
CA MET A 108 5.26 -14.36 -1.86
C MET A 108 3.78 -14.77 -1.99
N GLU A 109 2.92 -13.89 -2.52
CA GLU A 109 1.50 -14.18 -2.77
C GLU A 109 1.34 -15.36 -3.74
N LYS A 110 2.13 -15.40 -4.83
CA LYS A 110 2.12 -16.51 -5.77
C LYS A 110 2.54 -17.83 -5.13
N GLN A 111 3.62 -17.82 -4.35
CA GLN A 111 4.12 -19.02 -3.65
C GLN A 111 3.10 -19.54 -2.62
N ILE A 112 2.43 -18.65 -1.90
CA ILE A 112 1.36 -19.04 -0.98
C ILE A 112 0.20 -19.69 -1.74
N GLN A 113 -0.24 -19.10 -2.85
CA GLN A 113 -1.32 -19.67 -3.66
C GLN A 113 -0.95 -21.04 -4.23
N GLU A 114 0.29 -21.24 -4.67
CA GLU A 114 0.79 -22.53 -5.16
C GLU A 114 0.78 -23.59 -4.04
N LEU A 115 1.22 -23.25 -2.83
CA LEU A 115 1.23 -24.17 -1.69
C LEU A 115 -0.17 -24.45 -1.13
N GLU A 116 -1.08 -23.47 -1.13
CA GLU A 116 -2.48 -23.68 -0.75
C GLU A 116 -3.17 -24.67 -1.72
N GLN A 117 -2.83 -24.59 -3.01
CA GLN A 117 -3.30 -25.57 -3.99
C GLN A 117 -2.68 -26.96 -3.75
N GLU A 118 -1.38 -27.04 -3.41
CA GLU A 118 -0.72 -28.31 -3.06
C GLU A 118 -1.34 -28.91 -1.79
N GLU A 119 -1.61 -28.09 -0.76
CA GLU A 119 -2.30 -28.51 0.47
C GLU A 119 -3.66 -29.12 0.16
N GLN A 120 -4.49 -28.43 -0.64
CA GLN A 120 -5.81 -28.90 -1.04
C GLN A 120 -5.72 -30.23 -1.81
N ARG A 121 -4.75 -30.36 -2.73
CA ARG A 121 -4.50 -31.59 -3.50
C ARG A 121 -4.11 -32.74 -2.58
N LEU A 122 -3.17 -32.54 -1.66
CA LEU A 122 -2.71 -33.56 -0.72
C LEU A 122 -3.83 -34.00 0.23
N ARG A 123 -4.66 -33.06 0.74
CA ARG A 123 -5.84 -33.40 1.55
C ARG A 123 -6.83 -34.26 0.78
N ASN A 124 -7.08 -33.93 -0.49
CA ASN A 124 -7.95 -34.71 -1.36
C ASN A 124 -7.38 -36.11 -1.63
N GLU A 125 -6.08 -36.22 -1.90
CA GLU A 125 -5.40 -37.50 -2.11
C GLU A 125 -5.43 -38.39 -0.88
N ILE A 126 -5.20 -37.82 0.32
CA ILE A 126 -5.34 -38.54 1.60
C ILE A 126 -6.77 -39.02 1.76
N SER A 127 -7.77 -38.16 1.57
CA SER A 127 -9.19 -38.52 1.69
C SER A 127 -9.60 -39.60 0.71
N GLN A 128 -9.20 -39.53 -0.56
CA GLN A 128 -9.44 -40.57 -1.56
C GLN A 128 -8.74 -41.89 -1.21
N THR A 129 -7.51 -41.81 -0.71
CA THR A 129 -6.75 -42.97 -0.27
C THR A 129 -7.29 -43.56 1.02
N GLU A 130 -8.02 -42.81 1.86
CA GLU A 130 -8.68 -43.30 3.07
C GLU A 130 -10.09 -43.85 2.77
N THR A 131 -10.86 -43.24 1.87
CA THR A 131 -12.25 -43.65 1.53
C THR A 131 -12.33 -44.93 0.67
N LYS A 132 -11.31 -45.25 -0.14
CA LYS A 132 -11.18 -46.56 -0.84
C LYS A 132 -11.09 -47.78 0.11
N ARG A 133 -11.28 -47.59 1.42
CA ARG A 133 -11.23 -48.60 2.49
C ARG A 133 -12.46 -49.52 2.45
N GLY A 134 -13.55 -49.10 1.81
CA GLY A 134 -14.79 -49.85 1.75
C GLY A 134 -14.94 -50.87 0.62
N MET A 135 -14.10 -50.84 -0.43
CA MET A 135 -14.46 -51.55 -1.68
C MET A 135 -13.53 -52.68 -2.14
N PHE A 136 -12.23 -52.75 -1.76
CA PHE A 136 -11.33 -53.70 -2.45
C PHE A 136 -10.15 -54.35 -1.70
N GLU A 137 -9.90 -54.14 -0.40
CA GLU A 137 -8.66 -54.67 0.20
C GLU A 137 -8.89 -55.56 1.42
N GLY A 138 -9.18 -56.83 1.15
CA GLY A 138 -8.96 -57.92 2.08
C GLY A 138 -7.46 -58.12 2.32
N ILE A 139 -7.03 -57.85 3.56
CA ILE A 139 -5.94 -58.49 4.33
C ILE A 139 -4.47 -58.34 3.82
N PHE A 140 -4.17 -58.17 2.52
CA PHE A 140 -2.77 -58.06 2.03
C PHE A 140 -2.34 -56.68 1.49
N GLY A 141 -3.26 -55.72 1.27
CA GLY A 141 -2.97 -54.37 0.76
C GLY A 141 -2.68 -53.29 1.81
N GLY A 142 -2.94 -53.58 3.10
CA GLY A 142 -2.94 -52.57 4.17
C GLY A 142 -1.60 -51.87 4.44
N SER A 143 -0.48 -52.59 4.35
CA SER A 143 0.85 -52.06 4.68
C SER A 143 1.34 -51.00 3.67
N LYS A 144 1.27 -51.29 2.36
CA LYS A 144 1.68 -50.34 1.30
C LYS A 144 0.81 -49.09 1.29
N ARG A 145 -0.48 -49.24 1.59
CA ARG A 145 -1.43 -48.12 1.67
C ARG A 145 -1.22 -47.26 2.90
N GLN A 146 -0.99 -47.86 4.07
CA GLN A 146 -0.61 -47.13 5.29
C GLN A 146 0.70 -46.36 5.09
N GLN A 147 1.70 -46.96 4.43
CA GLN A 147 2.94 -46.28 4.05
C GLN A 147 2.67 -45.09 3.13
N LYS A 148 1.82 -45.24 2.09
CA LYS A 148 1.45 -44.13 1.20
C LYS A 148 0.73 -43.00 1.95
N ILE A 149 -0.21 -43.32 2.84
CA ILE A 149 -0.90 -42.32 3.67
C ILE A 149 0.09 -41.62 4.60
N ALA A 150 1.04 -42.34 5.20
CA ALA A 150 2.07 -41.75 6.04
C ALA A 150 2.97 -40.78 5.26
N GLN A 151 3.39 -41.15 4.04
CA GLN A 151 4.16 -40.28 3.15
C GLN A 151 3.37 -39.02 2.75
N LEU A 152 2.09 -39.16 2.37
CA LEU A 152 1.24 -38.02 2.05
C LEU A 152 1.01 -37.10 3.26
N LYS A 153 0.85 -37.66 4.47
CA LYS A 153 0.73 -36.89 5.72
C LYS A 153 2.03 -36.16 6.07
N GLN A 154 3.18 -36.80 5.88
CA GLN A 154 4.48 -36.15 6.05
C GLN A 154 4.64 -34.98 5.07
N ARG A 155 4.32 -35.19 3.79
CA ARG A 155 4.38 -34.15 2.77
C ARG A 155 3.40 -33.00 3.07
N LEU A 156 2.18 -33.31 3.53
CA LEU A 156 1.22 -32.30 3.96
C LEU A 156 1.79 -31.47 5.13
N GLN A 157 2.46 -32.10 6.09
CA GLN A 157 3.07 -31.39 7.21
C GLN A 157 4.20 -30.45 6.76
N GLU A 158 5.02 -30.88 5.78
CA GLU A 158 6.04 -30.01 5.16
C GLU A 158 5.40 -28.78 4.50
N VAL A 159 4.36 -28.99 3.69
CA VAL A 159 3.63 -27.89 3.01
C VAL A 159 3.02 -26.92 4.03
N LEU A 160 2.43 -27.42 5.12
CA LEU A 160 1.88 -26.58 6.20
C LEU A 160 2.98 -25.77 6.91
N ASN A 161 4.14 -26.37 7.14
CA ASN A 161 5.28 -25.67 7.74
C ASN A 161 5.80 -24.56 6.80
N ASP A 162 5.92 -24.83 5.51
CA ASP A 162 6.36 -23.87 4.50
C ASP A 162 5.35 -22.72 4.34
N LEU A 163 4.04 -23.02 4.33
CA LEU A 163 2.97 -22.01 4.35
C LEU A 163 3.08 -21.10 5.57
N ALA A 164 3.26 -21.65 6.76
CA ALA A 164 3.39 -20.87 7.99
C ALA A 164 4.62 -19.94 7.94
N GLN A 165 5.75 -20.40 7.38
CA GLN A 165 6.94 -19.57 7.21
C GLN A 165 6.73 -18.47 6.15
N LEU A 166 6.10 -18.79 5.03
CA LEU A 166 5.80 -17.82 3.97
C LEU A 166 4.79 -16.77 4.42
N GLN A 167 3.79 -17.14 5.22
CA GLN A 167 2.84 -16.19 5.80
C GLN A 167 3.55 -15.17 6.71
N LYS A 168 4.54 -15.59 7.52
CA LYS A 168 5.36 -14.65 8.31
C LYS A 168 6.13 -13.67 7.41
N LYS A 169 6.74 -14.17 6.35
CA LYS A 169 7.46 -13.33 5.36
C LYS A 169 6.51 -12.39 4.61
N ARG A 170 5.30 -12.84 4.28
CA ARG A 170 4.25 -12.02 3.65
C ARG A 170 3.87 -10.85 4.55
N THR A 171 3.63 -11.07 5.84
CA THR A 171 3.30 -9.99 6.78
C THR A 171 4.42 -8.95 6.85
N GLN A 172 5.68 -9.39 6.87
CA GLN A 172 6.83 -8.48 6.81
C GLN A 172 6.89 -7.71 5.48
N ALA A 173 6.65 -8.38 4.35
CA ALA A 173 6.62 -7.73 3.04
C ALA A 173 5.52 -6.67 2.94
N ILE A 174 4.31 -6.97 3.43
CA ILE A 174 3.20 -6.01 3.49
C ILE A 174 3.58 -4.78 4.33
N LYS A 175 4.17 -5.00 5.51
CA LYS A 175 4.64 -3.91 6.37
C LYS A 175 5.66 -3.01 5.66
N LEU A 176 6.63 -3.60 4.98
CA LEU A 176 7.65 -2.84 4.23
C LEU A 176 7.06 -2.07 3.05
N VAL A 177 6.11 -2.67 2.31
CA VAL A 177 5.37 -1.96 1.25
C VAL A 177 4.59 -0.78 1.82
N GLN A 178 3.92 -0.95 2.96
CA GLN A 178 3.15 0.11 3.59
C GLN A 178 4.03 1.27 4.08
N ILE A 179 5.17 0.97 4.72
CA ILE A 179 6.14 2.01 5.13
C ILE A 179 6.67 2.76 3.90
N GLN A 180 7.00 2.04 2.83
CA GLN A 180 7.47 2.63 1.58
C GLN A 180 6.41 3.55 0.95
N GLU A 181 5.15 3.11 0.94
CA GLU A 181 4.04 3.93 0.45
C GLU A 181 3.94 5.23 1.22
N TYR A 182 3.89 5.16 2.56
CA TYR A 182 3.85 6.35 3.41
C TYR A 182 5.02 7.30 3.12
N ALA A 183 6.24 6.77 3.05
CA ALA A 183 7.42 7.57 2.76
C ALA A 183 7.32 8.26 1.38
N ASN A 184 6.83 7.55 0.37
CA ASN A 184 6.66 8.09 -0.98
C ASN A 184 5.62 9.22 -1.02
N VAL A 185 4.46 9.05 -0.35
CA VAL A 185 3.42 10.09 -0.30
C VAL A 185 3.94 11.35 0.41
N VAL A 186 4.61 11.18 1.55
CA VAL A 186 5.18 12.31 2.31
C VAL A 186 6.27 13.01 1.52
N SER A 187 7.12 12.24 0.84
CA SER A 187 8.17 12.79 -0.03
C SER A 187 7.56 13.63 -1.16
N LEU A 188 6.50 13.14 -1.82
CA LEU A 188 5.80 13.86 -2.87
C LEU A 188 5.17 15.15 -2.33
N VAL A 189 4.48 15.09 -1.19
CA VAL A 189 3.90 16.26 -0.54
C VAL A 189 4.96 17.33 -0.24
N LEU A 190 6.09 16.92 0.35
CA LEU A 190 7.22 17.80 0.62
C LEU A 190 7.81 18.40 -0.66
N GLU A 191 7.95 17.61 -1.73
CA GLU A 191 8.48 18.07 -3.00
C GLU A 191 7.59 19.13 -3.64
N VAL A 192 6.27 18.91 -3.66
CA VAL A 192 5.30 19.89 -4.17
C VAL A 192 5.34 21.19 -3.38
N CYS A 193 5.42 21.11 -2.05
CA CYS A 193 5.44 22.29 -1.19
C CYS A 193 6.74 23.10 -1.32
N MET A 194 7.88 22.43 -1.44
CA MET A 194 9.20 23.08 -1.52
C MET A 194 9.57 23.50 -2.95
N PHE A 195 9.13 22.76 -3.97
CA PHE A 195 9.52 22.94 -5.36
C PHE A 195 8.31 22.96 -6.33
N PRO A 196 7.32 23.86 -6.14
CA PRO A 196 6.09 23.87 -6.93
C PRO A 196 6.33 24.10 -8.43
N ALA A 197 7.44 24.74 -8.81
CA ALA A 197 7.78 24.98 -10.22
C ALA A 197 7.91 23.69 -11.04
N ARG A 198 8.30 22.56 -10.43
CA ARG A 198 8.41 21.24 -11.10
C ARG A 198 7.06 20.71 -11.61
N TYR A 199 5.98 21.19 -11.02
CA TYR A 199 4.61 20.75 -11.29
C TYR A 199 3.77 21.85 -11.95
N SER A 200 4.41 22.96 -12.36
CA SER A 200 3.74 24.11 -12.97
C SER A 200 2.96 23.76 -14.24
N TRP A 201 3.37 22.73 -14.96
CA TRP A 201 2.68 22.22 -16.15
C TRP A 201 1.28 21.69 -15.84
N LEU A 202 1.07 21.08 -14.66
CA LEU A 202 -0.27 20.65 -14.21
C LEU A 202 -1.23 21.82 -13.95
N ALA A 203 -0.69 23.02 -13.68
CA ALA A 203 -1.51 24.23 -13.60
C ALA A 203 -1.81 24.82 -14.99
N ALA A 204 -0.95 24.57 -15.99
CA ALA A 204 -1.12 25.05 -17.36
C ALA A 204 -2.13 24.21 -18.17
N ASP A 205 -2.21 22.90 -17.92
CA ASP A 205 -3.19 22.02 -18.58
C ASP A 205 -4.63 22.41 -18.23
N GLU A 206 -4.85 22.97 -17.04
CA GLU A 206 -6.17 23.42 -16.59
C GLU A 206 -6.62 24.72 -17.27
N GLN A 207 -5.69 25.63 -17.53
CA GLN A 207 -5.99 26.83 -18.33
C GLN A 207 -6.35 26.47 -19.77
N LYS A 208 -5.81 25.37 -20.32
CA LYS A 208 -6.16 24.89 -21.66
C LYS A 208 -7.52 24.16 -21.68
N GLN A 209 -7.83 23.35 -20.67
CA GLN A 209 -9.14 22.70 -20.57
C GLN A 209 -10.29 23.69 -20.30
N ASN A 210 -10.05 24.77 -19.53
CA ASN A 210 -11.05 25.82 -19.32
C ASN A 210 -11.15 26.83 -20.48
N ASN A 211 -10.15 26.89 -21.37
CA ASN A 211 -10.16 27.74 -22.57
C ASN A 211 -10.59 26.98 -23.83
N ASP A 212 -11.18 25.78 -23.70
CA ASP A 212 -11.85 25.13 -24.81
C ASP A 212 -13.09 25.99 -25.19
N PRO A 213 -13.22 26.47 -26.43
CA PRO A 213 -14.17 27.54 -26.81
C PRO A 213 -15.64 27.11 -26.81
N LYS A 214 -15.99 25.92 -26.28
CA LYS A 214 -17.37 25.43 -26.23
C LYS A 214 -18.23 26.04 -25.12
N TYR A 215 -17.66 26.86 -24.24
CA TYR A 215 -18.42 27.51 -23.15
C TYR A 215 -18.20 29.03 -23.04
N GLN A 216 -17.77 29.70 -24.11
CA GLN A 216 -17.86 31.17 -24.21
C GLN A 216 -19.06 31.58 -25.06
N THR A 217 -20.27 31.39 -24.52
CA THR A 217 -21.45 32.11 -25.00
C THR A 217 -22.29 32.54 -23.82
N GLN A 218 -22.27 33.86 -23.55
CA GLN A 218 -23.40 34.74 -23.22
C GLN A 218 -22.96 35.86 -22.27
N THR A 219 -22.22 36.84 -22.81
CA THR A 219 -22.35 38.21 -22.32
C THR A 219 -23.68 38.77 -22.84
N TRP A 220 -24.65 38.89 -21.95
CA TRP A 220 -25.88 39.64 -22.20
C TRP A 220 -25.58 41.13 -22.10
N TYR A 221 -25.73 41.87 -23.20
CA TYR A 221 -25.94 43.31 -23.14
C TYR A 221 -27.42 43.55 -22.80
N GLY A 222 -27.66 44.31 -21.73
CA GLY A 222 -28.94 44.85 -21.31
C GLY A 222 -28.68 46.06 -20.43
#